data_AF-A0A9D9HR34-F1
#
_entry.id   AF-A0A9D9HR34-F1
#
_cell.length_a   1.000
_cell.length_b   1.000
_cell.length_c   1.000
_cell.angle_alpha   90.00
_cell.angle_beta   90.00
_cell.angle_gamma   90.00
#
_symmetry.space_group_name_H-M   'P 1'
#
loop_
_entity.id
_entity.type
_entity.pdbx_description
1 polymer ?
#
loop_
_entity_poly.entity_id
_entity_poly.type
_entity_poly.pdbx_seq_one_letter_code
_entity_poly.pdbx_strand_id
1 'polypeptide(L)'
;MAKKIHFQDDLYQIARTIDILYEGLKLDLDNEFFSEYYLSQILFLDNTITEIFNFLDENKQLIERKIQVRNLYSIEKKFILFLESINPETGIMESISQGNNKIRQVIESHKDKILKLEETVVSPQDETDSQDLVSHEEMEELLNF
;
A
#
# COMPACT_ATOMS: atom_id res chain seq x y z
N MET A 1 -0.83 -21.14 -16.44
CA MET A 1 -2.15 -20.49 -16.27
C MET A 1 -1.90 -19.19 -15.56
N ALA A 2 -2.13 -18.05 -16.23
CA ALA A 2 -1.96 -16.74 -15.61
C ALA A 2 -3.02 -16.60 -14.50
N LYS A 3 -2.57 -16.66 -13.24
CA LYS A 3 -3.42 -16.37 -12.08
C LYS A 3 -3.94 -14.95 -12.34
N LYS A 4 -5.25 -14.78 -12.53
CA LYS A 4 -5.86 -13.46 -12.68
C LYS A 4 -5.78 -12.80 -11.32
N ILE A 5 -4.69 -12.08 -11.06
CA ILE A 5 -4.51 -11.34 -9.82
C ILE A 5 -5.38 -10.09 -9.94
N HIS A 6 -6.27 -9.90 -8.98
CA HIS A 6 -7.18 -8.76 -8.92
C HIS A 6 -6.49 -7.65 -8.12
N PHE A 7 -5.37 -7.13 -8.65
CA PHE A 7 -4.51 -6.19 -7.92
C PHE A 7 -5.26 -5.01 -7.33
N GLN A 8 -6.24 -4.46 -8.06
CA GLN A 8 -7.03 -3.35 -7.56
C GLN A 8 -7.83 -3.71 -6.31
N ASP A 9 -8.50 -4.86 -6.30
CA ASP A 9 -9.32 -5.32 -5.18
C ASP A 9 -8.42 -5.74 -4.00
N ASP A 10 -7.30 -6.42 -4.29
CA ASP A 10 -6.33 -6.85 -3.28
C ASP A 10 -5.71 -5.64 -2.56
N LEU A 11 -5.25 -4.65 -3.32
CA LEU A 11 -4.69 -3.40 -2.78
C LEU A 11 -5.76 -2.61 -2.01
N TYR A 12 -7.00 -2.56 -2.51
CA TYR A 12 -8.11 -1.93 -1.81
C TYR A 12 -8.39 -2.59 -0.46
N GLN A 13 -8.44 -3.93 -0.41
CA GLN A 13 -8.67 -4.67 0.82
C GLN A 13 -7.54 -4.43 1.82
N ILE A 14 -6.28 -4.44 1.38
CA ILE A 14 -5.11 -4.16 2.22
C ILE A 14 -5.21 -2.76 2.81
N ALA A 15 -5.47 -1.75 1.97
CA ALA A 15 -5.63 -0.37 2.42
C ALA A 15 -6.73 -0.25 3.47
N ARG A 16 -7.87 -0.91 3.25
CA ARG A 16 -9.00 -0.87 4.18
C ARG A 16 -8.69 -1.57 5.50
N THR A 17 -7.99 -2.70 5.46
CA THR A 17 -7.54 -3.40 6.67
C THR A 17 -6.61 -2.51 7.50
N ILE A 18 -5.66 -1.82 6.87
CA ILE A 18 -4.78 -0.86 7.57
C ILE A 18 -5.60 0.24 8.23
N ASP A 19 -6.56 0.84 7.51
CA ASP A 19 -7.40 1.90 8.06
C ASP A 19 -8.22 1.41 9.27
N ILE A 20 -8.78 0.20 9.23
CA ILE A 20 -9.53 -0.39 10.35
C ILE A 20 -8.63 -0.59 11.57
N LEU A 21 -7.43 -1.12 11.38
CA LEU A 21 -6.48 -1.33 12.48
C LEU A 21 -6.03 0.00 13.07
N TYR A 22 -5.74 0.99 12.22
CA TYR A 22 -5.34 2.32 12.66
C TYR A 22 -6.43 3.02 13.49
N GLU A 23 -7.68 2.97 13.05
CA GLU A 23 -8.80 3.50 13.83
C GLU A 23 -9.02 2.71 15.12
N GLY A 24 -8.81 1.39 15.09
CA GLY A 24 -8.91 0.54 16.26
C GLY A 24 -7.85 0.84 17.34
N LEU A 25 -6.67 1.31 16.97
CA LEU A 25 -5.63 1.75 17.94
C LEU A 25 -6.06 2.97 18.77
N LYS A 26 -7.05 3.74 18.31
CA LYS A 26 -7.58 4.92 19.02
C LYS A 26 -8.64 4.55 20.06
N LEU A 27 -9.08 3.28 20.07
CA LEU A 27 -10.08 2.78 21.00
C LEU A 27 -9.39 2.19 22.23
N ASP A 28 -10.08 2.24 23.38
CA ASP A 28 -9.63 1.61 24.62
C ASP A 28 -9.98 0.10 24.58
N LEU A 29 -9.26 -0.64 23.73
CA LEU A 29 -9.46 -2.07 23.55
C LEU A 29 -8.68 -2.85 24.60
N ASP A 30 -9.31 -3.90 25.11
CA ASP A 30 -8.68 -4.80 26.06
C ASP A 30 -7.58 -5.64 25.39
N ASN A 31 -6.38 -5.54 25.94
CA ASN A 31 -5.18 -6.17 25.42
C ASN A 31 -5.29 -7.71 25.34
N GLU A 32 -5.99 -8.33 26.30
CA GLU A 32 -6.14 -9.79 26.37
C GLU A 32 -6.86 -10.36 25.14
N PHE A 33 -7.77 -9.60 24.54
CA PHE A 33 -8.55 -10.04 23.39
C PHE A 33 -7.96 -9.61 22.05
N PHE A 34 -7.25 -8.47 22.00
CA PHE A 34 -6.88 -7.84 20.74
C PHE A 34 -5.40 -7.92 20.38
N SER A 35 -4.47 -8.14 21.32
CA SER A 35 -3.01 -8.17 21.00
C SER A 35 -2.64 -9.18 19.92
N GLU A 36 -3.07 -10.43 20.07
CA GLU A 36 -2.78 -11.49 19.10
C GLU A 36 -3.40 -11.19 17.73
N TYR A 37 -4.61 -10.62 17.72
CA TYR A 37 -5.25 -10.16 16.50
C TYR A 37 -4.38 -9.12 15.79
N TYR A 38 -4.00 -8.02 16.46
CA TYR A 38 -3.15 -6.99 15.85
C TYR A 38 -1.82 -7.53 15.35
N LEU A 39 -1.16 -8.40 16.14
CA LEU A 39 0.09 -9.01 15.72
C LEU A 39 -0.08 -9.87 14.46
N SER A 40 -1.12 -10.70 14.42
CA SER A 40 -1.42 -11.52 13.24
C SER A 40 -1.68 -10.67 11.99
N GLN A 41 -2.39 -9.55 12.16
CA GLN A 41 -2.70 -8.65 11.06
C GLN A 41 -1.47 -7.91 10.57
N ILE A 42 -0.58 -7.46 11.45
CA ILE A 42 0.70 -6.85 11.07
C ILE A 42 1.54 -7.82 10.24
N LEU A 43 1.68 -9.08 10.69
CA LEU A 43 2.45 -10.09 9.97
C LEU A 43 1.83 -10.44 8.62
N PHE A 44 0.50 -10.53 8.56
CA PHE A 44 -0.21 -10.72 7.30
C PHE A 44 0.03 -9.57 6.32
N LEU A 45 -0.07 -8.32 6.78
CA LEU A 45 0.13 -7.13 5.96
C LEU A 45 1.58 -7.02 5.46
N ASP A 46 2.57 -7.20 6.33
CA ASP A 46 3.99 -7.20 5.97
C ASP A 46 4.29 -8.22 4.84
N ASN A 47 3.87 -9.47 5.05
CA ASN A 47 4.08 -10.53 4.06
C ASN A 47 3.37 -10.21 2.73
N THR A 48 2.10 -9.81 2.79
CA THR A 48 1.30 -9.58 1.58
C THR A 48 1.79 -8.38 0.78
N ILE A 49 2.09 -7.27 1.44
CA ILE A 49 2.64 -6.07 0.79
C ILE A 49 4.00 -6.40 0.16
N THR A 50 4.84 -7.17 0.86
CA THR A 50 6.14 -7.61 0.34
C THR A 50 6.02 -8.51 -0.88
N GLU A 51 5.07 -9.47 -0.88
CA GLU A 51 4.81 -10.32 -2.04
C GLU A 51 4.33 -9.51 -3.25
N ILE A 52 3.42 -8.55 -3.05
CA ILE A 52 2.94 -7.67 -4.12
C ILE A 52 4.08 -6.80 -4.66
N PHE A 53 4.91 -6.24 -3.78
CA PHE A 53 6.08 -5.45 -4.17
C PHE A 53 7.01 -6.27 -5.07
N ASN A 54 7.41 -7.48 -4.63
CA ASN A 54 8.29 -8.35 -5.39
C ASN A 54 7.67 -8.74 -6.74
N PHE A 55 6.37 -9.04 -6.76
CA PHE A 55 5.67 -9.36 -8.00
C PHE A 55 5.70 -8.19 -9.00
N LEU A 56 5.46 -6.95 -8.55
CA LEU A 56 5.49 -5.77 -9.41
C LEU A 56 6.91 -5.39 -9.86
N ASP A 57 7.93 -5.72 -9.08
CA ASP A 57 9.34 -5.53 -9.44
C ASP A 57 9.79 -6.52 -10.52
N GLU A 58 9.41 -7.80 -10.37
CA GLU A 58 9.73 -8.87 -11.32
C GLU A 58 8.95 -8.73 -12.64
N ASN A 59 7.70 -8.22 -12.61
CA ASN A 59 6.80 -8.20 -13.76
C ASN A 59 6.64 -6.79 -14.36
N LYS A 60 7.71 -6.27 -14.99
CA LYS A 60 7.73 -4.91 -15.55
C LYS A 60 6.76 -4.65 -16.71
N GLN A 61 6.30 -5.69 -17.40
CA GLN A 61 5.36 -5.60 -18.54
C GLN A 61 3.88 -5.76 -18.15
N LEU A 62 3.58 -5.74 -16.85
CA LEU A 62 2.22 -5.89 -16.36
C LEU A 62 1.32 -4.74 -16.83
N ILE A 63 0.10 -5.09 -17.24
CA ILE A 63 -0.93 -4.12 -17.62
C ILE A 63 -1.25 -3.26 -16.40
N GLU A 64 -1.36 -1.94 -16.60
CA GLU A 64 -1.65 -0.96 -15.53
C GLU A 64 -0.61 -0.95 -14.39
N ARG A 65 0.60 -1.46 -14.62
CA ARG A 65 1.66 -1.51 -13.60
C ARG A 65 1.91 -0.15 -12.93
N LYS A 66 1.90 0.95 -13.69
CA LYS A 66 2.09 2.30 -13.14
C LYS A 66 1.04 2.65 -12.08
N ILE A 67 -0.23 2.33 -12.36
CA ILE A 67 -1.35 2.56 -11.43
C ILE A 67 -1.19 1.67 -10.21
N GLN A 68 -0.86 0.39 -10.40
CA GLN A 68 -0.66 -0.56 -9.31
C GLN A 68 0.53 -0.19 -8.41
N VAL A 69 1.64 0.28 -9.00
CA VAL A 69 2.81 0.79 -8.27
C VAL A 69 2.46 2.05 -7.47
N ARG A 70 1.68 2.98 -8.04
CA ARG A 70 1.21 4.17 -7.33
C ARG A 70 0.32 3.80 -6.15
N ASN A 71 -0.61 2.86 -6.34
CA ASN A 71 -1.48 2.38 -5.28
C ASN A 71 -0.70 1.67 -4.18
N LEU A 72 0.27 0.82 -4.54
CA LEU A 72 1.17 0.17 -3.59
C LEU A 72 1.99 1.21 -2.79
N TYR A 73 2.52 2.24 -3.45
CA TYR A 73 3.24 3.32 -2.79
C TYR A 73 2.38 4.04 -1.74
N SER A 74 1.11 4.29 -2.04
CA SER A 74 0.17 4.86 -1.05
C SER A 74 -0.09 3.91 0.13
N ILE A 75 -0.21 2.60 -0.14
CA ILE A 75 -0.40 1.57 0.89
C ILE A 75 0.84 1.44 1.79
N GLU A 76 2.03 1.44 1.21
CA GLU A 76 3.31 1.43 1.94
C GLU A 76 3.39 2.58 2.94
N LYS A 77 3.07 3.81 2.49
CA LYS A 77 3.01 4.99 3.38
C LYS A 77 2.01 4.82 4.51
N LYS A 78 0.81 4.32 4.20
CA LYS A 78 -0.22 4.05 5.22
C LYS A 78 0.23 3.00 6.22
N PHE A 79 0.86 1.93 5.76
CA PHE A 79 1.32 0.85 6.62
C PHE A 79 2.43 1.31 7.56
N ILE A 80 3.41 2.07 7.05
CA ILE A 80 4.45 2.68 7.89
C ILE A 80 3.84 3.62 8.93
N LEU A 81 2.92 4.49 8.52
CA LEU A 81 2.25 5.40 9.45
C LEU A 81 1.50 4.63 10.55
N PHE A 82 0.82 3.55 10.17
CA PHE A 82 0.17 2.65 11.13
C PHE A 82 1.20 2.05 12.10
N LEU A 83 2.29 1.48 11.61
CA LEU A 83 3.33 0.89 12.45
C LEU A 83 4.01 1.92 13.36
N GLU A 84 4.22 3.15 12.89
CA GLU A 84 4.79 4.25 13.68
C GLU A 84 3.80 4.80 14.73
N SER A 85 2.49 4.63 14.51
CA SER A 85 1.46 5.02 15.48
C SER A 85 1.28 4.03 16.62
N ILE A 86 1.87 2.84 16.50
CA ILE A 86 1.90 1.86 17.57
C ILE A 86 2.83 2.37 18.67
N ASN A 87 2.25 2.78 19.79
CA ASN A 87 3.01 3.22 20.95
C ASN A 87 3.32 2.01 21.85
N PRO A 88 4.59 1.75 22.21
CA PRO A 88 4.94 0.69 23.17
C PRO A 88 4.36 0.91 24.57
N GLU A 89 3.92 2.13 24.91
CA GLU A 89 3.29 2.46 26.19
C GLU A 89 1.77 2.25 26.19
N THR A 90 1.14 1.97 25.04
CA THR A 90 -0.30 1.66 24.98
C THR A 90 -0.53 0.16 25.16
N GLY A 91 -1.49 -0.18 26.03
CA GLY A 91 -1.68 -1.53 26.57
C GLY A 91 -1.75 -2.65 25.54
N ILE A 92 -2.30 -2.40 24.34
CA ILE A 92 -2.43 -3.39 23.23
C ILE A 92 -1.08 -4.04 22.85
N MET A 93 0.05 -3.36 23.17
CA MET A 93 1.37 -3.74 22.68
C MET A 93 2.41 -3.96 23.79
N GLU A 94 2.04 -4.03 25.07
CA GLU A 94 3.00 -4.43 26.11
C GLU A 94 3.57 -5.84 25.83
N SER A 95 2.75 -6.73 25.29
CA SER A 95 3.15 -8.06 24.79
C SER A 95 4.02 -8.00 23.53
N ILE A 96 3.89 -6.93 22.75
CA ILE A 96 4.59 -6.68 21.49
C ILE A 96 5.87 -5.85 21.73
N SER A 97 6.06 -5.28 22.92
CA SER A 97 7.26 -4.54 23.33
C SER A 97 8.55 -5.36 23.24
N GLN A 98 8.48 -6.70 23.43
CA GLN A 98 9.58 -7.62 23.15
C GLN A 98 9.90 -7.74 21.64
N GLY A 99 8.95 -7.39 20.79
CA GLY A 99 9.02 -7.30 19.33
C GLY A 99 9.33 -5.91 18.78
N ASN A 100 9.63 -4.90 19.61
CA ASN A 100 9.94 -3.53 19.16
C ASN A 100 11.07 -3.48 18.12
N ASN A 101 12.10 -4.32 18.29
CA ASN A 101 13.17 -4.44 17.30
C ASN A 101 12.66 -5.00 15.97
N LYS A 102 11.70 -5.93 16.00
CA LYS A 102 11.11 -6.53 14.80
C LYS A 102 10.20 -5.53 14.07
N ILE A 103 9.36 -4.78 14.80
CA ILE A 103 8.54 -3.71 14.18
C ILE A 103 9.43 -2.66 13.54
N ARG A 104 10.50 -2.22 14.23
CA ARG A 104 11.45 -1.27 13.65
C ARG A 104 12.11 -1.83 12.39
N GLN A 105 12.52 -3.11 12.39
CA GLN A 105 13.07 -3.76 11.19
C GLN A 105 12.06 -3.80 10.03
N VAL A 106 10.79 -4.08 10.32
CA VAL A 106 9.72 -4.04 9.32
C VAL A 106 9.57 -2.63 8.76
N ILE A 107 9.48 -1.59 9.61
CA ILE A 107 9.39 -0.19 9.18
C ILE A 107 10.54 0.18 8.23
N GLU A 108 11.79 -0.12 8.61
CA GLU A 108 12.95 0.20 7.77
C GLU A 108 12.89 -0.55 6.43
N SER A 109 12.51 -1.84 6.43
CA SER A 109 12.34 -2.60 5.19
C SER A 109 11.28 -1.98 4.26
N HIS A 110 10.17 -1.48 4.81
CA HIS A 110 9.13 -0.82 4.03
C HIS A 110 9.54 0.58 3.57
N LYS A 111 10.35 1.32 4.35
CA LYS A 111 10.95 2.59 3.90
C LYS A 111 11.88 2.38 2.71
N ASP A 112 12.68 1.32 2.71
CA ASP A 112 13.52 0.96 1.55
C ASP A 112 12.69 0.64 0.30
N LYS A 113 11.54 -0.03 0.46
CA LYS A 113 10.60 -0.29 -0.65
C LYS A 113 10.01 1.01 -1.20
N ILE A 114 9.63 1.96 -0.33
CA ILE A 114 9.14 3.29 -0.75
C ILE A 114 10.15 4.00 -1.64
N LEU A 115 11.43 4.00 -1.28
CA LEU A 115 12.47 4.68 -2.08
C LEU A 115 12.53 4.11 -3.50
N LYS A 116 12.44 2.78 -3.64
CA LYS A 116 12.39 2.10 -4.95
C LYS A 116 11.11 2.40 -5.74
N LEU A 117 9.97 2.45 -5.05
CA LEU A 117 8.69 2.79 -5.68
C LEU A 117 8.66 4.26 -6.12
N GLU A 118 9.28 5.15 -5.37
CA GLU A 118 9.35 6.59 -5.66
C GLU A 118 10.07 6.88 -6.98
N GLU A 119 11.14 6.16 -7.29
CA GLU A 119 11.81 6.25 -8.60
C GLU A 119 10.86 5.94 -9.77
N THR A 120 9.91 5.03 -9.57
CA THR A 120 8.91 4.65 -10.57
C THR A 120 7.72 5.61 -10.62
N VAL A 121 7.34 6.20 -9.47
CA VAL A 121 6.18 7.11 -9.34
C VAL A 121 6.52 8.54 -9.75
N VAL A 122 7.74 9.01 -9.48
CA VAL A 122 8.20 10.40 -9.72
C VAL A 122 8.76 10.59 -11.13
N SER A 123 8.98 9.53 -11.91
CA SER A 123 9.39 9.65 -13.31
C SER A 123 8.41 10.56 -14.10
N PRO A 124 8.82 11.77 -14.51
CA PRO A 124 7.93 12.83 -14.98
C PRO A 124 7.50 12.66 -16.46
N GLN A 125 7.45 11.43 -16.98
CA GLN A 125 7.09 11.19 -18.38
C GLN A 125 5.58 11.09 -18.65
N ASP A 126 4.72 11.13 -17.63
CA ASP A 126 3.26 10.99 -17.83
C ASP A 126 2.42 12.11 -17.20
N GLU A 127 2.73 13.37 -17.52
CA GLU A 127 1.69 14.41 -17.66
C GLU A 127 0.96 14.29 -19.03
N THR A 128 0.91 13.08 -19.60
CA THR A 128 0.22 12.78 -20.88
C THR A 128 -0.88 11.74 -20.75
N ASP A 129 -1.38 11.48 -19.53
CA ASP A 129 -2.76 10.99 -19.36
C ASP A 129 -3.73 12.18 -19.33
N SER A 130 -3.64 13.01 -20.37
CA SER A 130 -4.74 13.82 -20.88
C SER A 130 -5.65 12.91 -21.69
N GLN A 131 -6.26 11.92 -21.04
CA GLN A 131 -7.55 11.43 -21.53
C GLN A 131 -8.53 12.61 -21.41
N ASP A 132 -9.01 13.10 -22.57
CA ASP A 132 -10.02 14.16 -22.78
C ASP A 132 -9.53 15.56 -23.19
N LEU A 133 -8.60 15.67 -24.13
CA LEU A 133 -8.61 16.80 -25.07
C LEU A 133 -8.48 16.28 -26.49
N VAL A 134 -9.62 15.97 -27.10
CA VAL A 134 -9.74 15.85 -28.56
C VAL A 134 -9.13 17.12 -29.16
N SER A 135 -8.13 16.97 -30.02
CA SER A 135 -7.53 18.11 -30.73
C SER A 135 -8.64 18.89 -31.44
N HIS A 136 -8.58 20.23 -31.45
CA HIS A 136 -9.58 21.03 -32.17
C HIS A 136 -9.73 20.63 -33.64
N GLU A 137 -8.68 20.07 -34.26
CA GLU A 137 -8.71 19.54 -35.62
C GLU A 137 -9.56 18.25 -35.74
N GLU A 138 -9.53 17.36 -34.75
CA GLU A 138 -10.31 16.11 -34.74
C GLU A 138 -11.79 16.37 -34.42
N MET A 139 -12.11 17.45 -33.70
CA MET A 139 -13.49 17.87 -33.42
C MET A 139 -14.19 18.47 -34.67
N GLU A 140 -13.44 19.14 -35.55
CA GLU A 140 -13.98 19.63 -36.84
C GLU A 140 -14.28 18.49 -37.83
N GLU A 141 -13.50 17.40 -37.81
CA GLU A 141 -13.80 16.21 -38.64
C GLU A 141 -15.08 15.49 -38.21
N LEU A 142 -15.40 15.49 -36.91
CA LEU A 142 -16.62 14.85 -36.39
C LEU A 142 -17.90 15.69 -36.57
N LEU A 143 -17.76 17.01 -36.75
CA LEU A 143 -18.88 17.94 -36.95
C LEU A 143 -19.23 18.18 -38.42
N ASN A 144 -18.45 17.65 -39.37
CA ASN A 144 -18.70 17.74 -40.81
C ASN A 144 -19.33 16.47 -41.39
N PHE A 145 -20.51 16.09 -40.87
CA PHE A 145 -21.45 15.18 -41.54
C PHE A 145 -22.79 15.87 -41.82
#